data_AF-A0A7S6MCI2-F1
#
_entry.id   AF-A0A7S6MCI2-F1
#
_cell.length_a   1.000
_cell.length_b   1.000
_cell.length_c   1.000
_cell.angle_alpha   90.00
_cell.angle_beta   90.00
_cell.angle_gamma   90.00
#
_symmetry.space_group_name_H-M   'P 1'
#
loop_
_entity.id
_entity.type
_entity.pdbx_description
1 polymer ?
#
loop_
_entity_poly.entity_id
_entity_poly.type
_entity_poly.pdbx_seq_one_letter_code
_entity_poly.pdbx_strand_id
1 'polypeptide(L)'
;MTRFKGLVAGLVVASGALSASAASVYGFKNITTNGNANAQNGSSYSMTVTDEGSSGGFNFVSFLFENAVAGNPNPDSSITGIWFYDGALLGATMSVTSSAGVSITGPAGGGPLPGGSAYGLPNTEWDFKASSSGSPGGVNPGEWVKVTFQLKIGKDFNDVISSLTSGLTMPFTPGVDLVVGIHVQSLNDGQSNSFVNTALIPLPPAAWMGLAGLLGVGVFRRRLVKVRG
;
A
#
# COMPACT_ATOMS: atom_id res chain seq x y z
N MET A 1 -55.83 33.75 -30.89
CA MET A 1 -54.70 32.80 -30.95
C MET A 1 -53.41 33.60 -30.84
N THR A 2 -52.83 33.70 -29.63
CA THR A 2 -51.63 34.52 -29.39
C THR A 2 -50.63 33.66 -28.62
N ARG A 3 -49.46 33.42 -29.20
CA ARG A 3 -48.53 32.34 -28.87
C ARG A 3 -47.70 32.64 -27.61
N PHE A 4 -47.55 31.61 -26.77
CA PHE A 4 -46.71 31.57 -25.57
C PHE A 4 -45.21 31.75 -25.93
N LYS A 5 -44.51 32.63 -25.21
CA LYS A 5 -43.05 32.72 -25.19
C LYS A 5 -42.53 31.87 -24.03
N GLY A 6 -41.89 30.75 -24.33
CA GLY A 6 -41.20 29.91 -23.35
C GLY A 6 -39.74 30.35 -23.18
N LEU A 7 -39.39 30.76 -21.96
CA LEU A 7 -38.03 31.10 -21.55
C LEU A 7 -37.30 29.81 -21.16
N VAL A 8 -36.24 29.45 -21.89
CA VAL A 8 -35.39 28.30 -21.58
C VAL A 8 -34.27 28.78 -20.65
N ALA A 9 -34.30 28.34 -19.40
CA ALA A 9 -33.22 28.53 -18.44
C ALA A 9 -32.16 27.42 -18.63
N GLY A 10 -30.94 27.82 -19.01
CA GLY A 10 -29.81 26.91 -19.19
C GLY A 10 -29.25 26.43 -17.85
N LEU A 11 -29.22 25.11 -17.65
CA LEU A 11 -28.55 24.45 -16.53
C LEU A 11 -27.04 24.37 -16.84
N VAL A 12 -26.24 25.18 -16.16
CA VAL A 12 -24.77 25.05 -16.17
C VAL A 12 -24.39 23.90 -15.26
N VAL A 13 -23.95 22.78 -15.84
CA VAL A 13 -23.34 21.67 -15.11
C VAL A 13 -21.87 22.05 -14.85
N ALA A 14 -21.53 22.36 -13.60
CA ALA A 14 -20.15 22.55 -13.20
C ALA A 14 -19.46 21.16 -13.14
N SER A 15 -18.68 20.86 -14.16
CA SER A 15 -17.81 19.69 -14.23
C SER A 15 -16.63 19.86 -13.27
N GLY A 16 -16.83 19.56 -11.98
CA GLY A 16 -15.72 19.35 -11.06
C GLY A 16 -15.00 18.08 -11.49
N ALA A 17 -13.82 18.20 -12.11
CA ALA A 17 -12.94 17.06 -12.37
C ALA A 17 -12.51 16.48 -11.02
N LEU A 18 -13.10 15.35 -10.63
CA LEU A 18 -12.57 14.53 -9.56
C LEU A 18 -11.27 13.91 -10.11
N SER A 19 -10.12 14.38 -9.65
CA SER A 19 -8.85 13.71 -9.94
C SER A 19 -8.94 12.29 -9.39
N ALA A 20 -8.97 11.31 -10.29
CA ALA A 20 -8.80 9.92 -9.91
C ALA A 20 -7.35 9.75 -9.43
N SER A 21 -7.17 9.33 -8.18
CA SER A 21 -5.85 8.91 -7.70
C SER A 21 -5.46 7.62 -8.43
N ALA A 22 -4.26 7.61 -9.00
CA ALA A 22 -3.71 6.42 -9.64
C ALA A 22 -3.30 5.41 -8.54
N ALA A 23 -3.81 4.19 -8.63
CA ALA A 23 -3.48 3.10 -7.73
C ALA A 23 -2.90 1.90 -8.51
N SER A 24 -1.82 1.31 -8.01
CA SER A 24 -1.16 0.14 -8.60
C SER A 24 -1.03 -0.96 -7.56
N VAL A 25 -1.43 -2.19 -7.88
CA VAL A 25 -1.44 -3.30 -6.93
C VAL A 25 -0.37 -4.32 -7.26
N TYR A 26 0.46 -4.61 -6.27
CA TYR A 26 1.61 -5.51 -6.35
C TYR A 26 1.35 -6.73 -5.46
N GLY A 27 1.75 -7.90 -5.97
CA GLY A 27 1.81 -9.14 -5.18
C GLY A 27 3.16 -9.34 -4.52
N PHE A 28 3.36 -10.50 -3.90
CA PHE A 28 4.61 -10.87 -3.25
C PHE A 28 5.08 -12.27 -3.66
N LYS A 29 6.39 -12.46 -3.83
CA LYS A 29 7.04 -13.77 -4.03
C LYS A 29 7.93 -14.11 -2.85
N ASN A 30 7.92 -15.37 -2.46
CA ASN A 30 8.75 -15.87 -1.37
C ASN A 30 10.24 -15.84 -1.76
N ILE A 31 11.09 -15.43 -0.82
CA ILE A 31 12.55 -15.42 -0.95
C ILE A 31 13.27 -16.30 0.09
N THR A 32 12.54 -16.92 1.00
CA THR A 32 13.09 -17.85 1.99
C THR A 32 12.63 -19.27 1.72
N THR A 33 13.51 -20.25 1.93
CA THR A 33 13.23 -21.67 1.68
C THR A 33 12.78 -22.43 2.94
N ASN A 34 12.18 -21.75 3.92
CA ASN A 34 11.62 -22.41 5.09
C ASN A 34 10.31 -23.10 4.67
N GLY A 35 10.42 -24.34 4.18
CA GLY A 35 9.29 -25.20 3.78
C GLY A 35 8.84 -24.99 2.32
N ASN A 36 8.96 -26.04 1.49
CA ASN A 36 8.56 -26.04 0.07
C ASN A 36 7.07 -25.69 -0.19
N ALA A 37 6.20 -25.82 0.83
CA ALA A 37 4.78 -25.48 0.73
C ALA A 37 4.52 -23.96 0.65
N ASN A 38 5.48 -23.13 1.07
CA ASN A 38 5.24 -21.71 1.32
C ASN A 38 5.50 -20.78 0.13
N ALA A 39 5.91 -21.33 -1.02
CA ALA A 39 6.08 -20.56 -2.25
C ALA A 39 4.73 -20.05 -2.84
N GLN A 40 3.61 -20.73 -2.53
CA GLN A 40 2.28 -20.35 -3.01
C GLN A 40 1.54 -19.32 -2.12
N ASN A 41 2.10 -18.98 -0.95
CA ASN A 41 1.43 -18.12 0.03
C ASN A 41 1.44 -16.63 -0.32
N GLY A 42 2.32 -16.22 -1.25
CA GLY A 42 2.45 -14.82 -1.65
C GLY A 42 1.20 -14.21 -2.28
N SER A 43 0.27 -15.04 -2.76
CA SER A 43 -1.01 -14.61 -3.36
C SER A 43 -1.98 -13.97 -2.37
N SER A 44 -1.79 -14.20 -1.07
CA SER A 44 -2.66 -13.65 -0.01
C SER A 44 -2.22 -12.28 0.47
N TYR A 45 -1.02 -11.85 0.09
CA TYR A 45 -0.45 -10.57 0.50
C TYR A 45 -0.44 -9.64 -0.70
N SER A 46 -0.89 -8.40 -0.49
CA SER A 46 -0.87 -7.38 -1.53
C SER A 46 -0.40 -6.05 -1.00
N MET A 47 0.15 -5.25 -1.91
CA MET A 47 0.54 -3.88 -1.66
C MET A 47 -0.10 -2.98 -2.72
N THR A 48 -0.98 -2.08 -2.29
CA THR A 48 -1.57 -1.06 -3.15
C THR A 48 -0.79 0.24 -2.99
N VAL A 49 -0.22 0.74 -4.08
CA VAL A 49 0.55 1.98 -4.16
C VAL A 49 -0.34 3.07 -4.73
N THR A 50 -0.56 4.14 -3.99
CA THR A 50 -1.53 5.20 -4.33
C THR A 50 -0.86 6.56 -4.38
N ASP A 51 -1.16 7.35 -5.42
CA ASP A 51 -0.77 8.77 -5.49
C ASP A 51 -1.64 9.59 -4.53
N GLU A 52 -1.04 10.10 -3.45
CA GLU A 52 -1.73 10.92 -2.45
C GLU A 52 -1.70 12.42 -2.81
N GLY A 53 -1.15 12.76 -4.00
CA GLY A 53 -1.07 14.10 -4.55
C GLY A 53 0.09 14.91 -4.00
N SER A 54 -0.01 16.23 -4.14
CA SER A 54 1.05 17.17 -3.78
C SER A 54 0.59 18.21 -2.75
N SER A 55 1.46 18.54 -1.79
CA SER A 55 1.23 19.59 -0.81
C SER A 55 2.56 20.21 -0.38
N GLY A 56 2.60 21.54 -0.23
CA GLY A 56 3.81 22.25 0.21
C GLY A 56 5.02 22.10 -0.71
N GLY A 57 4.82 21.80 -2.01
CA GLY A 57 5.91 21.57 -2.97
C GLY A 57 6.48 20.15 -2.96
N PHE A 58 5.87 19.22 -2.21
CA PHE A 58 6.24 17.81 -2.18
C PHE A 58 5.11 16.94 -2.73
N ASN A 59 5.48 15.80 -3.29
CA ASN A 59 4.56 14.75 -3.70
C ASN A 59 4.51 13.66 -2.61
N PHE A 60 3.36 13.00 -2.49
CA PHE A 60 3.12 11.99 -1.48
C PHE A 60 2.65 10.69 -2.12
N VAL A 61 3.14 9.58 -1.59
CA VAL A 61 2.74 8.24 -2.02
C VAL A 61 2.39 7.41 -0.78
N SER A 62 1.37 6.58 -0.89
CA SER A 62 1.04 5.61 0.15
C SER A 62 1.17 4.19 -0.33
N PHE A 63 1.59 3.31 0.58
CA PHE A 63 1.71 1.88 0.41
C PHE A 63 0.77 1.22 1.41
N LEU A 64 -0.33 0.66 0.92
CA LEU A 64 -1.31 -0.09 1.70
C LEU A 64 -1.01 -1.57 1.60
N PHE A 65 -0.66 -2.19 2.72
CA PHE A 65 -0.41 -3.62 2.84
C PHE A 65 -1.63 -4.31 3.40
N GLU A 66 -2.03 -5.39 2.74
CA GLU A 66 -3.21 -6.17 3.10
C GLU A 66 -2.85 -7.65 3.18
N ASN A 67 -3.51 -8.33 4.11
CA ASN A 67 -3.49 -9.79 4.23
C ASN A 67 -4.92 -10.28 3.95
N ALA A 68 -5.15 -10.84 2.77
CA ALA A 68 -6.48 -11.22 2.31
C ALA A 68 -7.08 -12.34 3.17
N VAL A 69 -8.41 -12.35 3.32
CA VAL A 69 -9.14 -13.48 3.91
C VAL A 69 -9.51 -14.51 2.83
N ALA A 70 -10.01 -14.03 1.69
CA ALA A 70 -10.50 -14.88 0.61
C ALA A 70 -9.34 -15.56 -0.12
N GLY A 71 -9.38 -16.89 -0.19
CA GLY A 71 -8.35 -17.68 -0.86
C GLY A 71 -7.02 -17.73 -0.12
N ASN A 72 -6.97 -17.27 1.14
CA ASN A 72 -5.76 -17.33 1.95
C ASN A 72 -5.51 -18.75 2.46
N PRO A 73 -4.42 -19.43 2.04
CA PRO A 73 -4.11 -20.75 2.51
C PRO A 73 -3.60 -20.75 3.96
N ASN A 74 -3.28 -19.59 4.55
CA ASN A 74 -2.73 -19.45 5.92
C ASN A 74 -3.59 -18.51 6.78
N PRO A 75 -4.69 -19.02 7.38
CA PRO A 75 -5.62 -18.21 8.17
C PRO A 75 -5.02 -17.64 9.46
N ASP A 76 -3.88 -18.16 9.91
CA ASP A 76 -3.17 -17.67 11.11
C ASP A 76 -2.00 -16.73 10.77
N SER A 77 -1.71 -16.52 9.48
CA SER A 77 -0.54 -15.76 9.05
C SER A 77 -0.63 -14.28 9.36
N SER A 78 0.50 -13.66 9.70
CA SER A 78 0.56 -12.25 10.06
C SER A 78 1.76 -11.56 9.44
N ILE A 79 1.56 -10.40 8.79
CA ILE A 79 2.66 -9.55 8.32
C ILE A 79 3.21 -8.81 9.53
N THR A 80 4.41 -9.20 9.96
CA THR A 80 5.05 -8.68 11.19
C THR A 80 6.11 -7.64 10.91
N GLY A 81 6.55 -7.51 9.66
CA GLY A 81 7.42 -6.41 9.27
C GLY A 81 7.38 -6.09 7.78
N ILE A 82 7.74 -4.86 7.47
CA ILE A 82 7.76 -4.27 6.13
C ILE A 82 9.09 -3.53 5.96
N TRP A 83 9.78 -3.75 4.85
CA TRP A 83 11.07 -3.12 4.51
C TRP A 83 10.97 -2.40 3.19
N PHE A 84 11.47 -1.17 3.13
CA PHE A 84 11.61 -0.41 1.89
C PHE A 84 13.10 -0.28 1.55
N TYR A 85 13.50 -0.91 0.46
CA TYR A 85 14.83 -0.76 -0.12
C TYR A 85 14.76 0.33 -1.18
N ASP A 86 14.99 1.56 -0.74
CA ASP A 86 15.06 2.75 -1.59
C ASP A 86 16.44 3.38 -1.50
N GLY A 87 16.98 3.82 -2.64
CA GLY A 87 18.21 4.60 -2.67
C GLY A 87 18.02 6.09 -2.90
N ALA A 88 16.87 6.55 -3.43
CA ALA A 88 16.79 7.90 -3.98
C ALA A 88 15.40 8.55 -4.09
N LEU A 89 14.31 7.87 -3.70
CA LEU A 89 12.94 8.35 -3.96
C LEU A 89 12.22 8.81 -2.69
N LEU A 90 12.26 8.00 -1.65
CA LEU A 90 11.55 8.20 -0.41
C LEU A 90 12.31 9.22 0.43
N GLY A 91 11.59 10.26 0.85
CA GLY A 91 12.11 11.32 1.71
C GLY A 91 11.88 10.97 3.18
N ALA A 92 10.71 11.33 3.70
CA ALA A 92 10.33 11.10 5.10
C ALA A 92 9.03 10.29 5.20
N THR A 93 8.93 9.42 6.19
CA THR A 93 7.65 8.82 6.57
C THR A 93 6.79 9.88 7.25
N MET A 94 5.59 10.08 6.73
CA MET A 94 4.66 11.09 7.24
C MET A 94 3.64 10.49 8.19
N SER A 95 3.16 9.28 7.88
CA SER A 95 2.20 8.59 8.72
C SER A 95 2.24 7.08 8.51
N VAL A 96 1.89 6.38 9.57
CA VAL A 96 1.54 4.96 9.56
C VAL A 96 0.12 4.89 10.14
N THR A 97 -0.83 4.41 9.34
CA THR A 97 -2.22 4.20 9.77
C THR A 97 -2.61 2.75 9.56
N SER A 98 -3.48 2.20 10.40
CA SER A 98 -3.78 0.77 10.37
C SER A 98 -5.18 0.44 10.89
N SER A 99 -5.63 -0.79 10.66
CA SER A 99 -6.82 -1.32 11.33
C SER A 99 -6.60 -1.53 12.83
N ALA A 100 -7.69 -1.68 13.59
CA ALA A 100 -7.67 -1.65 15.06
C ALA A 100 -6.79 -2.72 15.74
N GLY A 101 -6.58 -3.90 15.13
CA GLY A 101 -5.74 -4.96 15.68
C GLY A 101 -4.27 -4.88 15.29
N VAL A 102 -3.89 -3.93 14.43
CA VAL A 102 -2.53 -3.79 13.89
C VAL A 102 -1.77 -2.71 14.66
N SER A 103 -0.60 -3.09 15.16
CA SER A 103 0.32 -2.24 15.93
C SER A 103 1.72 -2.26 15.30
N ILE A 104 1.79 -1.79 14.05
CA ILE A 104 3.05 -1.63 13.31
C ILE A 104 3.58 -0.21 13.48
N THR A 105 4.85 -0.08 13.84
CA THR A 105 5.55 1.20 14.00
C THR A 105 6.90 1.19 13.28
N GLY A 106 7.42 2.37 12.97
CA GLY A 106 8.72 2.54 12.31
C GLY A 106 8.94 3.98 11.84
N PRO A 107 10.10 4.29 11.24
CA PRO A 107 11.22 3.37 11.01
C PRO A 107 11.89 2.87 12.30
N ALA A 108 12.26 1.58 12.36
CA ALA A 108 12.81 0.92 13.55
C ALA A 108 14.36 0.78 13.53
N GLY A 109 15.02 1.09 12.42
CA GLY A 109 16.46 1.27 12.35
C GLY A 109 17.27 -0.02 12.18
N GLY A 110 16.91 -0.90 11.24
CA GLY A 110 17.95 -1.59 10.46
C GLY A 110 18.30 -3.04 10.82
N GLY A 111 17.31 -3.91 10.94
CA GLY A 111 17.54 -5.34 10.72
C GLY A 111 17.39 -5.68 9.23
N PRO A 112 18.20 -6.59 8.64
CA PRO A 112 17.93 -7.07 7.29
C PRO A 112 16.58 -7.82 7.25
N LEU A 113 15.88 -7.75 6.12
CA LEU A 113 14.81 -8.69 5.82
C LEU A 113 15.39 -10.11 5.95
N PRO A 114 14.82 -11.01 6.75
CA PRO A 114 15.32 -12.38 6.84
C PRO A 114 15.41 -13.02 5.46
N GLY A 115 16.58 -13.54 5.08
CA GLY A 115 16.83 -14.09 3.74
C GLY A 115 17.14 -13.07 2.64
N GLY A 116 17.02 -11.76 2.91
CA GLY A 116 17.24 -10.70 1.91
C GLY A 116 18.68 -10.61 1.40
N SER A 117 19.68 -10.97 2.22
CA SER A 117 21.09 -10.95 1.82
C SER A 117 21.42 -11.96 0.72
N ALA A 118 20.76 -13.12 0.70
CA ALA A 118 20.89 -14.11 -0.37
C ALA A 118 20.36 -13.59 -1.72
N TYR A 119 19.54 -12.54 -1.67
CA TYR A 119 18.97 -11.83 -2.81
C TYR A 119 19.67 -10.49 -3.08
N GLY A 120 20.80 -10.20 -2.41
CA GLY A 120 21.56 -8.97 -2.59
C GLY A 120 20.87 -7.71 -2.05
N LEU A 121 19.85 -7.86 -1.21
CA LEU A 121 19.21 -6.72 -0.57
C LEU A 121 20.13 -6.19 0.56
N PRO A 122 20.43 -4.88 0.56
CA PRO A 122 21.25 -4.28 1.61
C PRO A 122 20.48 -4.21 2.94
N ASN A 123 21.09 -3.62 3.97
CA ASN A 123 20.31 -3.14 5.11
C ASN A 123 19.56 -1.87 4.70
N THR A 124 18.39 -1.65 5.30
CA THR A 124 17.63 -0.40 5.13
C THR A 124 17.21 0.13 6.48
N GLU A 125 17.17 1.45 6.59
CA GLU A 125 16.65 2.16 7.77
C GLU A 125 15.12 2.28 7.71
N TRP A 126 14.51 2.01 6.56
CA TRP A 126 13.06 2.05 6.36
C TRP A 126 12.42 0.70 6.64
N ASP A 127 12.46 0.28 7.90
CA ASP A 127 11.79 -0.93 8.40
C ASP A 127 10.68 -0.60 9.39
N PHE A 128 9.51 -1.22 9.19
CA PHE A 128 8.34 -1.10 10.05
C PHE A 128 8.03 -2.47 10.63
N LYS A 129 7.79 -2.54 11.94
CA LYS A 129 7.63 -3.83 12.64
C LYS A 129 6.45 -3.79 13.60
N ALA A 130 5.84 -4.95 13.80
CA ALA A 130 4.87 -5.16 14.85
C ALA A 130 5.52 -4.95 16.22
N SER A 131 4.76 -4.37 17.16
CA SER A 131 5.22 -4.06 18.51
C SER A 131 5.47 -5.29 19.40
N SER A 132 4.96 -6.46 19.01
CA SER A 132 5.24 -7.74 19.67
C SER A 132 5.68 -8.82 18.68
N SER A 133 6.46 -9.78 19.18
CA SER A 133 6.88 -10.97 18.44
C SER A 133 5.77 -12.02 18.41
N GLY A 134 5.58 -12.69 17.28
CA GLY A 134 4.42 -13.55 17.03
C GLY A 134 3.21 -12.70 16.65
N SER A 135 2.25 -13.29 15.94
CA SER A 135 1.02 -12.69 15.40
C SER A 135 0.39 -11.46 16.12
N PRO A 136 0.36 -11.31 17.47
CA PRO A 136 -0.13 -10.09 18.11
C PRO A 136 0.49 -8.80 17.53
N GLY A 137 -0.37 -7.96 16.95
CA GLY A 137 -0.03 -6.64 16.46
C GLY A 137 0.52 -6.57 15.02
N GLY A 138 0.70 -7.70 14.33
CA GLY A 138 0.95 -7.72 12.88
C GLY A 138 -0.33 -7.54 12.05
N VAL A 139 -0.20 -7.59 10.72
CA VAL A 139 -1.36 -7.56 9.80
C VAL A 139 -1.91 -8.97 9.63
N ASN A 140 -2.94 -9.31 10.40
CA ASN A 140 -3.64 -10.61 10.31
C ASN A 140 -4.61 -10.64 9.12
N PRO A 141 -5.19 -11.81 8.76
CA PRO A 141 -6.09 -11.87 7.63
C PRO A 141 -7.32 -10.99 7.85
N GLY A 142 -7.60 -10.12 6.88
CA GLY A 142 -8.66 -9.10 6.93
C GLY A 142 -8.21 -7.75 7.50
N GLU A 143 -6.96 -7.63 7.90
CA GLU A 143 -6.37 -6.40 8.43
C GLU A 143 -5.50 -5.69 7.39
N TRP A 144 -5.16 -4.44 7.68
CA TRP A 144 -4.31 -3.62 6.81
C TRP A 144 -3.45 -2.62 7.58
N VAL A 145 -2.34 -2.22 6.96
CA VAL A 145 -1.51 -1.07 7.37
C VAL A 145 -1.16 -0.24 6.15
N LYS A 146 -1.22 1.08 6.29
CA LYS A 146 -0.84 2.05 5.27
C LYS A 146 0.33 2.88 5.76
N VAL A 147 1.40 2.92 4.96
CA VAL A 147 2.56 3.77 5.20
C VAL A 147 2.58 4.86 4.13
N THR A 148 2.52 6.12 4.55
CA THR A 148 2.59 7.26 3.64
C THR A 148 3.96 7.92 3.73
N PHE A 149 4.59 8.08 2.58
CA PHE A 149 5.86 8.77 2.43
C PHE A 149 5.69 10.10 1.70
N GLN A 150 6.47 11.07 2.15
CA GLN A 150 6.82 12.22 1.34
C GLN A 150 7.95 11.81 0.38
N LEU A 151 7.80 12.12 -0.90
CA LEU A 151 8.86 11.93 -1.90
C LEU A 151 9.92 13.03 -1.81
N LYS A 152 11.15 12.71 -2.20
CA LYS A 152 12.22 13.71 -2.34
C LYS A 152 11.84 14.76 -3.40
N ILE A 153 12.42 15.95 -3.29
CA ILE A 153 12.14 17.06 -4.22
C ILE A 153 12.42 16.63 -5.66
N GLY A 154 11.50 16.95 -6.56
CA GLY A 154 11.61 16.60 -7.98
C GLY A 154 11.28 15.13 -8.30
N LYS A 155 10.84 14.35 -7.30
CA LYS A 155 10.31 13.00 -7.52
C LYS A 155 8.79 12.99 -7.54
N ASP A 156 8.21 12.16 -8.39
CA ASP A 156 6.76 12.01 -8.53
C ASP A 156 6.31 10.54 -8.44
N PHE A 157 5.00 10.33 -8.59
CA PHE A 157 4.42 8.99 -8.55
C PHE A 157 4.94 8.09 -9.69
N ASN A 158 5.22 8.65 -10.87
CA ASN A 158 5.74 7.86 -12.00
C ASN A 158 7.17 7.37 -11.72
N ASP A 159 7.99 8.16 -11.03
CA ASP A 159 9.29 7.71 -10.54
C ASP A 159 9.16 6.51 -9.60
N VAL A 160 8.17 6.54 -8.70
CA VAL A 160 7.90 5.42 -7.77
C VAL A 160 7.52 4.16 -8.54
N ILE A 161 6.57 4.25 -9.48
CA ILE A 161 6.14 3.10 -10.29
C ILE A 161 7.29 2.57 -11.15
N SER A 162 8.10 3.45 -11.74
CA SER A 162 9.26 3.07 -12.55
C SER A 162 10.29 2.31 -11.72
N SER A 163 10.57 2.80 -10.51
CA SER A 163 11.55 2.19 -9.60
C SER A 163 11.07 0.89 -8.98
N LEU A 164 9.76 0.77 -8.70
CA LEU A 164 9.14 -0.50 -8.32
C LEU A 164 9.22 -1.52 -9.44
N THR A 165 9.06 -1.07 -10.69
CA THR A 165 9.12 -1.93 -11.87
C THR A 165 10.55 -2.41 -12.14
N SER A 166 11.54 -1.53 -12.03
CA SER A 166 12.95 -1.90 -12.19
C SER A 166 13.42 -2.84 -11.08
N GLY A 167 12.99 -2.59 -9.83
CA GLY A 167 13.27 -3.44 -8.67
C GLY A 167 12.71 -4.87 -8.73
N LEU A 168 11.85 -5.18 -9.70
CA LEU A 168 11.40 -6.56 -9.94
C LEU A 168 12.51 -7.46 -10.52
N THR A 169 13.50 -6.83 -11.17
CA THR A 169 14.63 -7.52 -11.80
C THR A 169 15.80 -7.54 -10.84
N MET A 170 16.42 -8.70 -10.67
CA MET A 170 17.63 -8.84 -9.86
C MET A 170 18.87 -8.88 -10.78
N PRO A 171 20.03 -8.35 -10.34
CA PRO A 171 20.34 -7.85 -8.99
C PRO A 171 19.81 -6.43 -8.72
N PHE A 172 19.57 -6.13 -7.43
CA PHE A 172 19.19 -4.80 -6.96
C PHE A 172 20.26 -3.75 -7.28
N THR A 173 19.82 -2.64 -7.88
CA THR A 173 20.63 -1.47 -8.22
C THR A 173 20.28 -0.32 -7.27
N PRO A 174 21.17 0.00 -6.30
CA PRO A 174 20.95 1.11 -5.39
C PRO A 174 20.74 2.45 -6.12
N GLY A 175 19.76 3.23 -5.68
CA GLY A 175 19.48 4.58 -6.22
C GLY A 175 18.58 4.61 -7.45
N VAL A 176 18.27 3.45 -8.04
CA VAL A 176 17.31 3.31 -9.14
C VAL A 176 16.14 2.44 -8.72
N ASP A 177 16.41 1.34 -8.03
CA ASP A 177 15.39 0.35 -7.71
C ASP A 177 14.68 0.67 -6.39
N LEU A 178 13.38 0.39 -6.37
CA LEU A 178 12.58 0.31 -5.16
C LEU A 178 12.10 -1.13 -5.00
N VAL A 179 12.55 -1.79 -3.93
CA VAL A 179 12.07 -3.12 -3.55
C VAL A 179 11.38 -3.03 -2.21
N VAL A 180 10.20 -3.62 -2.11
CA VAL A 180 9.42 -3.71 -0.88
C VAL A 180 9.40 -5.15 -0.41
N GLY A 181 9.93 -5.38 0.79
CA GLY A 181 9.96 -6.66 1.44
C GLY A 181 8.95 -6.76 2.57
N ILE A 182 8.41 -7.95 2.81
CA ILE A 182 7.58 -8.25 3.99
C ILE A 182 8.10 -9.50 4.69
N HIS A 183 7.96 -9.53 6.02
CA HIS A 183 8.20 -10.73 6.83
C HIS A 183 6.88 -11.22 7.42
N VAL A 184 6.55 -12.46 7.13
CA VAL A 184 5.31 -13.10 7.53
C VAL A 184 5.62 -14.22 8.51
N GLN A 185 4.89 -14.24 9.62
CA GLN A 185 4.99 -15.26 10.66
C GLN A 185 3.67 -16.02 10.82
N SER A 186 3.71 -17.10 11.61
CA SER A 186 2.55 -17.93 11.93
C SER A 186 1.92 -18.54 10.67
N LEU A 187 2.77 -19.01 9.75
CA LEU A 187 2.32 -19.83 8.62
C LEU A 187 1.83 -21.19 9.12
N ASN A 188 1.13 -21.96 8.28
CA ASN A 188 0.48 -23.22 8.69
C ASN A 188 1.43 -24.27 9.29
N ASP A 189 2.72 -24.20 8.98
CA ASP A 189 3.78 -25.05 9.53
C ASP A 189 4.43 -24.47 10.80
N GLY A 190 3.87 -23.38 11.33
CA GLY A 190 4.41 -22.60 12.44
C GLY A 190 5.67 -21.81 12.09
N GLN A 191 6.10 -21.80 10.82
CA GLN A 191 7.32 -21.12 10.38
C GLN A 191 7.06 -19.66 10.01
N SER A 192 8.14 -18.98 9.64
CA SER A 192 8.13 -17.65 9.06
C SER A 192 8.82 -17.65 7.69
N ASN A 193 8.33 -16.79 6.81
CA ASN A 193 8.94 -16.54 5.51
C ASN A 193 8.99 -15.06 5.19
N SER A 194 9.96 -14.70 4.36
CA SER A 194 10.08 -13.36 3.82
C SER A 194 9.70 -13.35 2.36
N PHE A 195 9.13 -12.24 1.93
CA PHE A 195 8.67 -12.05 0.56
C PHE A 195 9.11 -10.70 0.04
N VAL A 196 9.21 -10.57 -1.27
CA VAL A 196 9.47 -9.30 -1.97
C VAL A 196 8.40 -9.05 -3.02
N ASN A 197 8.14 -7.78 -3.31
CA ASN A 197 7.11 -7.40 -4.27
C ASN A 197 7.37 -8.01 -5.67
N THR A 198 6.29 -8.31 -6.37
CA THR A 198 6.28 -8.84 -7.75
C THR A 198 5.58 -7.90 -8.70
N ALA A 199 5.54 -8.25 -10.00
CA ALA A 199 4.77 -7.51 -11.00
C ALA A 199 3.31 -7.26 -10.58
N LEU A 200 2.73 -6.24 -11.22
CA LEU A 200 1.35 -5.82 -11.00
C LEU A 200 0.39 -7.00 -11.12
N ILE A 201 -0.47 -7.17 -10.13
CA ILE A 201 -1.62 -8.07 -10.25
C ILE A 201 -2.71 -7.27 -10.96
N PRO A 202 -3.20 -7.70 -12.14
CA PRO A 202 -4.38 -7.08 -12.74
C PRO A 202 -5.53 -7.20 -11.75
N LEU A 203 -5.92 -6.07 -11.13
CA LEU A 203 -7.08 -6.05 -10.25
C LEU A 203 -8.30 -6.51 -11.06
N PRO A 204 -9.10 -7.46 -10.54
CA PRO A 204 -10.43 -7.70 -11.09
C PRO A 204 -11.20 -6.37 -11.05
N PRO A 205 -11.95 -6.00 -12.11
CA PRO A 205 -12.72 -4.76 -12.18
C PRO A 205 -13.60 -4.46 -10.95
N ALA A 206 -14.00 -5.50 -10.21
CA ALA A 206 -14.79 -5.38 -8.98
C ALA A 206 -14.03 -4.74 -7.79
N ALA A 207 -12.71 -4.89 -7.70
CA ALA A 207 -11.92 -4.30 -6.62
C ALA A 207 -11.86 -2.76 -6.72
N TRP A 208 -11.88 -2.23 -7.96
CA TRP A 208 -11.96 -0.79 -8.21
C TRP A 208 -13.25 -0.17 -7.65
N MET A 209 -14.36 -0.90 -7.69
CA MET A 209 -15.65 -0.43 -7.17
C MET A 209 -15.68 -0.43 -5.63
N GLY A 210 -15.01 -1.39 -4.98
CA GLY A 210 -14.88 -1.44 -3.52
C GLY A 210 -14.01 -0.32 -2.95
N LEU A 211 -12.87 -0.04 -3.60
CA LEU A 211 -11.96 1.03 -3.19
C LEU A 211 -12.58 2.42 -3.39
N ALA A 212 -13.30 2.63 -4.49
CA ALA A 212 -14.06 3.87 -4.72
C ALA A 212 -15.19 4.07 -3.68
N GLY A 213 -15.82 2.98 -3.23
CA GLY A 213 -16.84 3.00 -2.18
C GLY A 213 -16.30 3.45 -0.82
N LEU A 214 -15.11 2.97 -0.41
CA LEU A 214 -14.49 3.33 0.87
C LEU A 214 -14.01 4.78 0.92
N LEU A 215 -13.50 5.33 -0.19
CA LEU A 215 -13.12 6.74 -0.28
C LEU A 215 -14.33 7.69 -0.33
N GLY A 216 -15.48 7.23 -0.87
CA GLY A 216 -16.71 8.04 -0.95
C GLY A 216 -17.48 8.21 0.36
N VAL A 217 -17.38 7.27 1.31
CA VAL A 217 -18.16 7.29 2.56
C VAL A 217 -17.67 8.36 3.56
N GLY A 218 -16.42 8.83 3.45
CA GLY A 218 -15.87 9.88 4.32
C GLY A 218 -16.39 11.30 4.02
N VAL A 219 -16.82 11.57 2.79
CA VAL A 219 -17.12 12.94 2.32
C VAL A 219 -18.56 13.38 2.64
N PHE A 220 -19.48 12.45 2.89
CA PHE A 220 -20.90 12.79 3.11
C PHE A 220 -21.30 13.12 4.56
N ARG A 221 -20.38 13.07 5.54
CA ARG A 221 -20.75 13.19 6.97
C ARG A 221 -20.67 14.58 7.59
N ARG A 222 -20.44 15.65 6.82
CA ARG A 222 -20.44 17.03 7.35
C ARG A 222 -21.39 17.96 6.58
N ARG A 223 -22.65 17.98 6.99
CA ARG A 223 -23.49 19.20 7.09
C ARG A 223 -24.87 18.86 7.63
N LEU A 224 -25.03 18.98 8.95
CA LEU A 224 -26.31 19.32 9.57
C LEU A 224 -26.00 19.95 10.94
N VAL A 225 -25.66 21.24 10.93
CA VAL A 225 -25.93 22.11 12.09
C VAL A 225 -26.96 23.12 11.61
N LYS A 226 -28.18 22.91 12.08
CA LYS A 226 -29.37 23.70 11.79
C LYS A 226 -29.26 24.99 12.59
N VAL A 227 -29.00 26.12 11.92
CA VAL A 227 -29.20 27.45 12.49
C VAL A 227 -30.71 27.68 12.60
N ARG A 228 -31.20 27.92 13.80
CA ARG A 228 -32.50 28.56 14.06
C ARG A 228 -32.25 29.69 15.05
N GLY A 229 -32.74 30.87 14.66
CA GLY A 229 -32.64 32.11 15.43
C GLY A 229 -33.56 32.18 16.63
#